data_AF-A0A6N3FRI5-F1
#
_entry.id   AF-A0A6N3FRI5-F1
#
_cell.length_a   1.000
_cell.length_b   1.000
_cell.length_c   1.000
_cell.angle_alpha   90.00
_cell.angle_beta   90.00
_cell.angle_gamma   90.00
#
_symmetry.space_group_name_H-M   'P 1'
#
loop_
_entity.id
_entity.type
_entity.pdbx_description
1 polymer ?
#
loop_
_entity_poly.entity_id
_entity_poly.type
_entity_poly.pdbx_seq_one_letter_code
_entity_poly.pdbx_strand_id
1 'polypeptide(L)'
;MQFIKDVKNELQSLLEEKEANKEMKLIRRIADKKLLSSAIIVIFVLVTLFVNLISNSIDGLFLLATGLEKRFNLIWNILMPNLSYPLLYLLAYVLTGVVLFKLVFNIKASFKDIRDGQKGNSRFATLDEIKEQYRAVDEVESDKERLNGGYEGRGGVIVSRYKDKIFIDDSPTNNLIIGTTRSGKGELFIFPTIDLYSRAGIKSSLVVNDPKGGATRSHMKSMRIA
;
A
#
# COMPACT_ATOMS: atom_id res chain seq x y z
N MET A 1 31.38 16.24 18.23
CA MET A 1 30.83 15.63 19.46
C MET A 1 29.31 15.73 19.56
N GLN A 2 28.70 16.87 19.18
CA GLN A 2 27.24 17.07 19.16
C GLN A 2 26.49 16.03 18.31
N PHE A 3 26.90 15.83 17.05
CA PHE A 3 26.28 14.91 16.10
C PHE A 3 26.16 13.46 16.60
N ILE A 4 27.18 12.95 17.29
CA ILE A 4 27.17 11.58 17.84
C ILE A 4 26.21 11.47 19.02
N LYS A 5 26.12 12.51 19.85
CA LYS A 5 25.16 12.58 20.95
C LYS A 5 23.72 12.65 20.44
N ASP A 6 23.48 13.44 19.40
CA ASP A 6 22.15 13.60 18.79
C ASP A 6 21.68 12.29 18.16
N VAL A 7 22.56 11.62 17.39
CA VAL A 7 22.27 10.29 16.82
C VAL A 7 21.97 9.26 17.92
N LYS A 8 22.70 9.29 19.04
CA LYS A 8 22.50 8.35 20.15
C LYS A 8 21.16 8.55 20.85
N ASN A 9 20.80 9.80 21.16
CA ASN A 9 19.54 10.13 21.83
C ASN A 9 18.33 9.81 20.93
N GLU A 10 18.47 10.05 19.63
CA GLU A 10 17.45 9.71 18.65
C GLU A 10 17.33 8.19 18.43
N LEU A 11 18.43 7.43 18.56
CA LEU A 11 18.37 5.97 18.56
C LEU A 11 17.60 5.44 19.77
N GLN A 12 17.78 6.05 20.94
CA GLN A 12 17.07 5.66 22.16
C GLN A 12 15.57 5.91 22.06
N SER A 13 15.16 7.07 21.53
CA SER A 13 13.72 7.34 21.33
C SER A 13 13.07 6.43 20.27
N LEU A 14 13.82 6.01 19.25
CA LEU A 14 13.36 5.01 18.28
C LEU A 14 13.27 3.60 18.87
N LEU A 15 14.05 3.27 19.90
CA LEU A 15 13.99 1.97 20.57
C LEU A 15 12.73 1.81 21.43
N GLU A 16 12.14 2.90 21.91
CA GLU A 16 10.96 2.93 22.79
C GLU A 16 9.60 2.90 22.04
N GLU A 17 9.58 3.08 20.71
CA GLU A 17 8.34 3.08 19.91
C GLU A 17 7.86 1.69 19.47
N LYS A 18 6.53 1.54 19.28
CA LYS A 18 5.90 0.34 18.72
C LYS A 18 6.58 -0.08 17.41
N GLU A 19 6.84 -1.38 17.25
CA GLU A 19 7.64 -1.96 16.14
C GLU A 19 7.25 -1.42 14.75
N ALA A 20 5.96 -1.38 14.40
CA ALA A 20 5.51 -0.89 13.09
C ALA A 20 5.82 0.59 12.83
N ASN A 21 5.75 1.46 13.85
CA ASN A 21 6.07 2.88 13.71
C ASN A 21 7.59 3.10 13.66
N LYS A 22 8.34 2.30 14.42
CA LYS A 22 9.81 2.31 14.45
C LYS A 22 10.39 1.90 13.09
N GLU A 23 9.89 0.83 12.49
CA GLU A 23 10.30 0.37 11.16
C GLU A 23 10.08 1.46 10.12
N MET A 24 8.88 2.05 10.06
CA MET A 24 8.56 3.10 9.09
C MET A 24 9.46 4.34 9.24
N LYS A 25 9.81 4.73 10.47
CA LYS A 25 10.74 5.86 10.72
C LYS A 25 12.18 5.53 10.33
N LEU A 26 12.67 4.34 10.67
CA LEU A 26 14.01 3.88 10.26
C LEU A 26 14.15 3.84 8.73
N ILE A 27 13.13 3.30 8.07
CA ILE A 27 13.05 3.14 6.62
C ILE A 27 13.05 4.55 5.97
N ARG A 28 12.25 5.51 6.47
CA ARG A 28 12.30 6.93 6.01
C ARG A 28 13.66 7.60 6.20
N ARG A 29 14.36 7.28 7.30
CA ARG A 29 15.68 7.84 7.58
C ARG A 29 16.74 7.30 6.61
N ILE A 30 16.70 6.02 6.30
CA ILE A 30 17.58 5.40 5.28
C ILE A 30 17.34 6.03 3.90
N ALA A 31 16.10 6.45 3.61
CA ALA A 31 15.73 7.12 2.37
C ALA A 31 16.14 8.60 2.28
N ASP A 32 16.67 9.19 3.35
CA ASP A 32 17.13 10.59 3.33
C ASP A 32 18.30 10.75 2.35
N LYS A 33 18.24 11.82 1.54
CA LYS A 33 19.22 12.09 0.47
C LYS A 33 20.65 12.15 1.01
N LYS A 34 20.85 12.72 2.20
CA LYS A 34 22.18 12.84 2.83
C LYS A 34 22.73 11.47 3.24
N LEU A 35 21.93 10.65 3.92
CA LEU A 35 22.33 9.30 4.36
C LEU A 35 22.53 8.35 3.18
N LEU A 36 21.68 8.43 2.16
CA LEU A 36 21.83 7.65 0.95
C LEU A 36 23.12 8.00 0.20
N SER A 37 23.45 9.29 0.10
CA SER A 37 24.69 9.75 -0.55
C SER A 37 25.94 9.31 0.21
N SER A 38 25.94 9.38 1.55
CA SER A 38 27.07 8.92 2.35
C SER A 38 27.25 7.41 2.26
N ALA A 39 26.15 6.64 2.27
CA ALA A 39 26.19 5.19 2.07
C ALA A 39 26.79 4.80 0.70
N ILE A 40 26.43 5.51 -0.38
CA ILE A 40 26.99 5.31 -1.72
C ILE A 40 28.52 5.51 -1.71
N ILE A 41 29.00 6.59 -1.09
CA ILE A 41 30.44 6.88 -1.00
C ILE A 41 31.16 5.78 -0.22
N VAL A 42 30.60 5.34 0.92
CA VAL A 42 31.17 4.26 1.72
C VAL A 42 31.25 2.95 0.91
N ILE A 43 30.19 2.59 0.19
CA ILE A 43 30.18 1.40 -0.68
C ILE A 43 31.25 1.53 -1.77
N PHE A 44 31.39 2.70 -2.39
CA PHE A 44 32.39 2.92 -3.43
C PHE A 44 33.83 2.77 -2.91
N VAL A 45 34.11 3.29 -1.71
CA VAL A 45 35.40 3.11 -1.03
C VAL A 45 35.64 1.63 -0.74
N LEU A 46 34.67 0.93 -0.17
CA LEU A 46 34.78 -0.51 0.13
C LEU A 46 35.03 -1.35 -1.12
N VAL A 47 34.33 -1.07 -2.22
CA VAL A 47 34.54 -1.74 -3.51
C VAL A 47 35.96 -1.46 -4.02
N THR A 48 36.43 -0.22 -3.93
CA THR A 48 37.80 0.13 -4.35
C THR A 48 38.86 -0.64 -3.55
N LEU A 49 38.70 -0.72 -2.22
CA LEU A 49 39.60 -1.49 -1.35
C LEU A 49 39.57 -2.99 -1.68
N PHE A 50 38.39 -3.53 -2.01
CA PHE A 50 38.24 -4.93 -2.42
C PHE A 50 38.94 -5.22 -3.75
N VAL A 51 38.77 -4.33 -4.72
CA VAL A 51 39.40 -4.42 -6.06
C VAL A 51 40.92 -4.29 -5.96
N ASN A 52 41.42 -3.40 -5.09
CA ASN A 52 42.86 -3.30 -4.76
C ASN A 52 43.39 -4.62 -4.19
N LEU A 53 42.67 -5.22 -3.23
CA LEU A 53 43.05 -6.50 -2.64
C LEU A 53 43.14 -7.61 -3.69
N ILE A 54 42.12 -7.73 -4.56
CA ILE A 54 42.09 -8.74 -5.64
C ILE A 54 43.27 -8.53 -6.59
N SER A 55 43.45 -7.31 -7.10
CA SER A 55 44.50 -7.01 -8.09
C SER A 55 45.91 -7.24 -7.53
N ASN A 56 46.18 -6.83 -6.29
CA ASN A 56 47.47 -7.11 -5.63
C ASN A 56 47.68 -8.59 -5.30
N SER A 57 46.60 -9.35 -5.09
CA SER A 57 46.66 -10.79 -4.84
C SER A 57 46.99 -11.58 -6.11
N ILE A 58 46.52 -11.14 -7.28
CA ILE A 58 46.89 -11.74 -8.57
C ILE A 58 48.41 -11.64 -8.78
N ASP A 59 49.00 -10.47 -8.54
CA ASP A 59 50.46 -10.31 -8.61
C ASP A 59 51.20 -11.18 -7.59
N GLY A 60 50.65 -11.32 -6.38
CA GLY A 60 51.20 -12.21 -5.35
C GLY A 60 51.23 -13.67 -5.81
N LEU A 61 50.15 -14.15 -6.43
CA LEU A 61 50.05 -15.50 -6.98
C LEU A 61 51.00 -15.72 -8.15
N PHE A 62 51.11 -14.75 -9.06
CA PHE A 62 52.04 -14.82 -10.19
C PHE A 62 53.51 -14.87 -9.71
N LEU A 63 53.85 -14.03 -8.72
CA LEU A 63 55.21 -13.98 -8.17
C LEU A 63 55.59 -15.31 -7.49
N LEU A 64 54.67 -15.89 -6.71
CA LEU A 64 54.85 -17.21 -6.10
C LEU A 64 55.07 -18.32 -7.15
N ALA A 65 54.35 -18.27 -8.27
CA ALA A 65 54.52 -19.22 -9.37
C ALA A 65 55.91 -19.12 -10.04
N THR A 66 56.54 -17.94 -10.02
CA THR A 66 57.91 -17.72 -10.53
C THR A 66 59.02 -18.07 -9.53
N GLY A 67 58.68 -18.54 -8.32
CA GLY A 67 59.66 -18.91 -7.28
C GLY A 67 60.30 -17.74 -6.55
N LEU A 68 59.75 -16.52 -6.70
CA LEU A 68 60.20 -15.32 -6.00
C LEU A 68 59.31 -15.08 -4.76
N GLU A 69 59.92 -14.73 -3.62
CA GLU A 69 59.15 -14.39 -2.41
C GLU A 69 58.77 -12.91 -2.37
N LYS A 70 57.46 -12.63 -2.24
CA LYS A 70 56.96 -11.28 -1.93
C LYS A 70 56.82 -11.14 -0.43
N ARG A 71 57.30 -10.03 0.15
CA ARG A 71 56.86 -9.63 1.50
C ARG A 71 55.37 -9.28 1.46
N PHE A 72 54.54 -10.17 2.00
CA PHE A 72 53.09 -9.97 2.02
C PHE A 72 52.70 -8.99 3.12
N ASN A 73 52.27 -7.79 2.73
CA ASN A 73 51.75 -6.78 3.65
C ASN A 73 50.27 -6.53 3.33
N LEU A 74 49.37 -7.03 4.19
CA LEU A 74 47.92 -6.95 3.98
C LEU A 74 47.43 -5.50 3.83
N ILE A 75 47.90 -4.60 4.71
CA ILE A 75 47.50 -3.18 4.71
C ILE A 75 47.92 -2.50 3.40
N TRP A 76 49.13 -2.77 2.94
CA TRP A 76 49.65 -2.23 1.69
C TRP A 76 48.89 -2.74 0.47
N ASN A 77 48.54 -4.03 0.45
CA ASN A 77 47.76 -4.64 -0.64
C ASN A 77 46.32 -4.12 -0.74
N ILE A 78 45.74 -3.63 0.36
CA ILE A 78 44.37 -3.09 0.37
C ILE A 78 44.38 -1.60 -0.02
N LEU A 79 45.37 -0.83 0.44
CA LEU A 79 45.42 0.62 0.26
C LEU A 79 46.05 1.05 -1.06
N MET A 80 47.00 0.29 -1.62
CA MET A 80 47.69 0.68 -2.85
C MET A 80 46.96 0.17 -4.10
N PRO A 81 46.48 1.06 -4.99
CA PRO A 81 45.82 0.64 -6.22
C PRO A 81 46.83 0.08 -7.20
N ASN A 82 46.49 -1.07 -7.80
CA ASN A 82 47.28 -1.71 -8.83
C ASN A 82 46.69 -1.41 -10.22
N LEU A 83 47.25 -0.40 -10.88
CA LEU A 83 46.77 0.09 -12.17
C LEU A 83 47.08 -0.84 -13.35
N SER A 84 47.76 -1.97 -13.11
CA SER A 84 48.05 -2.98 -14.16
C SER A 84 46.79 -3.70 -14.63
N TYR A 85 45.69 -3.67 -13.86
CA TYR A 85 44.43 -4.34 -14.17
C TYR A 85 43.25 -3.37 -14.36
N PRO A 86 43.34 -2.37 -15.26
CA PRO A 86 42.33 -1.31 -15.36
C PRO A 86 40.93 -1.84 -15.73
N LEU A 87 40.86 -2.92 -16.51
CA LEU A 87 39.59 -3.59 -16.86
C LEU A 87 38.86 -4.17 -15.63
N LEU A 88 39.61 -4.62 -14.63
CA LEU A 88 39.05 -5.19 -13.40
C LEU A 88 38.39 -4.09 -12.53
N TYR A 89 38.99 -2.90 -12.48
CA TYR A 89 38.38 -1.72 -11.84
C TYR A 89 37.12 -1.27 -12.60
N LEU A 90 37.21 -1.17 -13.92
CA LEU A 90 36.07 -0.78 -14.76
C LEU A 90 34.88 -1.72 -14.57
N LEU A 91 35.11 -3.03 -14.63
CA LEU A 91 34.05 -4.03 -14.46
C LEU A 91 33.41 -3.93 -13.07
N ALA A 92 34.23 -3.82 -12.02
CA ALA A 92 33.73 -3.69 -10.66
C ALA A 92 32.86 -2.43 -10.49
N TYR A 93 33.30 -1.28 -11.00
CA TYR A 93 32.53 -0.04 -10.89
C TYR A 93 31.24 -0.05 -11.70
N VAL A 94 31.23 -0.65 -12.90
CA VAL A 94 30.00 -0.81 -13.69
C VAL A 94 28.99 -1.70 -12.95
N LEU A 95 29.44 -2.85 -12.43
CA LEU A 95 28.58 -3.77 -11.68
C LEU A 95 28.01 -3.10 -10.41
N THR A 96 28.86 -2.46 -9.62
CA THR A 96 28.42 -1.72 -8.42
C THR A 96 27.46 -0.59 -8.79
N GLY A 97 27.72 0.14 -9.88
CA GLY A 97 26.86 1.21 -10.37
C GLY A 97 25.45 0.71 -10.70
N VAL A 98 25.32 -0.42 -11.39
CA VAL A 98 24.02 -1.04 -11.71
C VAL A 98 23.27 -1.46 -10.45
N VAL A 99 23.96 -2.08 -9.49
CA VAL A 99 23.36 -2.50 -8.21
C VAL A 99 22.89 -1.29 -7.40
N LEU A 100 23.73 -0.26 -7.29
CA LEU A 100 23.38 0.98 -6.59
C LEU A 100 22.22 1.70 -7.27
N PHE A 101 22.19 1.76 -8.60
CA PHE A 101 21.09 2.35 -9.34
C PHE A 101 19.76 1.66 -9.02
N LYS A 102 19.72 0.31 -9.08
CA LYS A 102 18.53 -0.46 -8.72
C LYS A 102 18.11 -0.22 -7.28
N LEU A 103 19.05 -0.22 -6.34
CA LEU A 103 18.77 0.02 -4.92
C LEU A 103 18.20 1.41 -4.67
N VAL A 104 18.83 2.45 -5.23
CA VAL A 104 18.36 3.84 -5.10
C VAL A 104 16.99 4.03 -5.74
N PHE A 105 16.77 3.44 -6.92
CA PHE A 105 15.48 3.49 -7.61
C PHE A 105 14.39 2.82 -6.78
N ASN A 106 14.64 1.61 -6.28
CA ASN A 106 13.67 0.86 -5.48
C ASN A 106 13.32 1.60 -4.18
N ILE A 107 14.32 2.11 -3.46
CA ILE A 107 14.10 2.96 -2.29
C ILE A 107 13.22 4.15 -2.69
N LYS A 108 13.66 4.98 -3.65
CA LYS A 108 12.88 6.16 -4.05
C LYS A 108 11.46 5.83 -4.53
N ALA A 109 11.25 4.71 -5.19
CA ALA A 109 9.93 4.25 -5.62
C ALA A 109 9.06 3.84 -4.42
N SER A 110 9.62 3.13 -3.44
CA SER A 110 8.91 2.73 -2.21
C SER A 110 8.54 3.90 -1.30
N PHE A 111 9.31 4.99 -1.34
CA PHE A 111 9.04 6.22 -0.57
C PHE A 111 8.41 7.35 -1.36
N LYS A 112 8.20 7.17 -2.67
CA LYS A 112 7.38 8.10 -3.42
C LYS A 112 6.02 8.06 -2.75
N ASP A 113 5.59 9.22 -2.26
CA ASP A 113 4.44 9.30 -1.39
C ASP A 113 3.26 8.53 -1.93
N ILE A 114 2.79 7.56 -1.15
CA ILE A 114 1.45 7.00 -1.29
C ILE A 114 0.45 8.08 -0.82
N ARG A 115 0.60 9.34 -1.21
CA ARG A 115 -0.36 10.42 -0.97
C ARG A 115 -1.28 10.57 -2.19
N ASP A 116 -0.76 10.33 -3.38
CA ASP A 116 -1.57 10.29 -4.60
C ASP A 116 -2.42 9.01 -4.58
N GLY A 117 -3.69 9.17 -4.22
CA GLY A 117 -4.69 8.09 -4.20
C GLY A 117 -5.09 7.57 -2.81
N GLN A 118 -4.66 8.20 -1.71
CA GLN A 118 -5.21 7.85 -0.38
C GLN A 118 -6.62 8.41 -0.21
N LYS A 119 -7.53 7.56 0.28
CA LYS A 119 -8.96 7.89 0.51
C LYS A 119 -9.19 9.14 1.38
N GLY A 120 -8.18 9.66 2.07
CA GLY A 120 -8.26 10.85 2.92
C GLY A 120 -8.34 12.21 2.19
N ASN A 121 -8.01 12.28 0.91
CA ASN A 121 -8.21 13.49 0.08
C ASN A 121 -9.52 13.44 -0.74
N SER A 122 -10.39 12.46 -0.48
CA SER A 122 -11.64 12.32 -1.20
C SER A 122 -12.59 13.45 -0.80
N ARG A 123 -13.16 14.14 -1.80
CA ARG A 123 -14.31 15.02 -1.57
C ARG A 123 -15.60 14.22 -1.58
N PHE A 124 -16.66 14.78 -1.01
CA PHE A 124 -18.01 14.26 -1.24
C PHE A 124 -18.34 14.32 -2.73
N ALA A 125 -18.99 13.28 -3.23
CA ALA A 125 -19.49 13.22 -4.60
C ALA A 125 -20.60 14.27 -4.78
N THR A 126 -20.70 14.84 -5.98
CA THR A 126 -21.83 15.69 -6.34
C THR A 126 -23.05 14.82 -6.68
N LEU A 127 -24.24 15.43 -6.67
CA LEU A 127 -25.46 14.71 -7.03
C LEU A 127 -25.42 14.20 -8.49
N ASP A 128 -24.80 14.94 -9.40
CA ASP A 128 -24.72 14.56 -10.81
C ASP A 128 -23.76 13.37 -11.00
N GLU A 129 -22.65 13.34 -10.26
CA GLU A 129 -21.76 12.17 -10.21
C GLU A 129 -22.45 10.93 -9.65
N ILE A 130 -23.28 11.09 -8.62
CA ILE A 130 -24.08 9.99 -8.04
C ILE A 130 -25.09 9.47 -9.07
N LYS A 131 -25.78 10.35 -9.80
CA LYS A 131 -26.74 9.96 -10.84
C LYS A 131 -26.11 9.24 -12.02
N GLU A 132 -24.87 9.59 -12.36
CA GLU A 132 -24.12 8.96 -13.44
C GLU A 132 -23.60 7.57 -13.04
N GLN A 133 -23.16 7.41 -11.78
CA GLN A 133 -22.55 6.17 -11.29
C GLN A 133 -23.56 5.15 -10.78
N TYR A 134 -24.65 5.60 -10.15
CA TYR A 134 -25.57 4.73 -9.44
C TYR A 134 -26.95 4.76 -10.04
N ARG A 135 -27.59 3.59 -10.00
CA ARG A 135 -28.91 3.41 -10.56
C ARG A 135 -29.97 4.06 -9.67
N ALA A 136 -30.88 4.83 -10.26
CA ALA A 136 -32.02 5.40 -9.57
C ALA A 136 -33.23 4.45 -9.57
N VAL A 137 -33.85 4.27 -8.40
CA VAL A 137 -35.08 3.50 -8.16
C VAL A 137 -36.08 4.37 -7.39
N ASP A 138 -37.38 4.14 -7.57
CA ASP A 138 -38.41 4.85 -6.79
C ASP A 138 -38.27 4.53 -5.30
N GLU A 139 -38.23 5.58 -4.46
CA GLU A 139 -38.12 5.41 -3.00
C GLU A 139 -39.30 4.63 -2.44
N VAL A 140 -40.50 4.96 -2.91
CA VAL A 140 -41.74 4.23 -2.61
C VAL A 140 -42.15 3.48 -3.86
N GLU A 141 -42.63 2.25 -3.67
CA GLU A 141 -43.14 1.44 -4.78
C GLU A 141 -44.19 2.21 -5.60
N SER A 142 -43.91 2.39 -6.89
CA SER A 142 -44.87 3.01 -7.81
C SER A 142 -45.92 2.00 -8.27
N ASP A 143 -47.08 2.50 -8.71
CA ASP A 143 -48.15 1.63 -9.23
C ASP A 143 -47.67 0.72 -10.38
N LYS A 144 -46.71 1.22 -11.17
CA LYS A 144 -46.08 0.45 -12.26
C LYS A 144 -45.23 -0.71 -11.73
N GLU A 145 -44.38 -0.45 -10.73
CA GLU A 145 -43.61 -1.51 -10.08
C GLU A 145 -44.52 -2.54 -9.44
N ARG A 146 -45.63 -2.10 -8.82
CA ARG A 146 -46.60 -3.00 -8.22
C ARG A 146 -47.28 -3.92 -9.24
N LEU A 147 -47.66 -3.39 -10.39
CA LEU A 147 -48.26 -4.16 -11.49
C LEU A 147 -47.27 -5.12 -12.13
N ASN A 148 -46.00 -4.72 -12.24
CA ASN A 148 -44.93 -5.52 -12.86
C ASN A 148 -44.25 -6.50 -11.89
N GLY A 149 -44.65 -6.51 -10.62
CA GLY A 149 -44.06 -7.34 -9.58
C GLY A 149 -42.71 -6.83 -9.03
N GLY A 150 -42.25 -5.67 -9.48
CA GLY A 150 -41.00 -5.04 -9.07
C GLY A 150 -40.47 -3.99 -10.06
N TYR A 151 -39.34 -3.36 -9.72
CA TYR A 151 -38.55 -2.57 -10.67
C TYR A 151 -37.59 -3.46 -11.46
N GLU A 152 -37.19 -3.04 -12.66
CA GLU A 152 -36.30 -3.84 -13.51
C GLU A 152 -34.94 -4.11 -12.83
N GLY A 153 -34.14 -5.09 -13.26
CA GLY A 153 -32.77 -5.27 -12.77
C GLY A 153 -32.62 -5.86 -11.36
N ARG A 154 -31.41 -5.75 -10.81
CA ARG A 154 -31.04 -6.32 -9.49
C ARG A 154 -31.26 -5.33 -8.37
N GLY A 155 -31.45 -5.87 -7.17
CA GLY A 155 -31.37 -5.09 -5.94
C GLY A 155 -29.94 -4.69 -5.61
N GLY A 156 -29.81 -3.63 -4.83
CA GLY A 156 -28.52 -3.04 -4.51
C GLY A 156 -28.52 -2.36 -3.14
N VAL A 157 -27.33 -1.94 -2.72
CA VAL A 157 -27.13 -1.23 -1.46
C VAL A 157 -27.37 0.26 -1.66
N ILE A 158 -27.99 0.90 -0.67
CA ILE A 158 -28.35 2.32 -0.74
C ILE A 158 -27.11 3.20 -0.62
N VAL A 159 -26.91 4.07 -1.61
CA VAL A 159 -25.80 5.04 -1.63
C VAL A 159 -26.28 6.43 -1.25
N SER A 160 -27.40 6.88 -1.82
CA SER A 160 -27.95 8.21 -1.59
C SER A 160 -29.46 8.24 -1.80
N ARG A 161 -30.13 9.23 -1.21
CA ARG A 161 -31.55 9.53 -1.47
C ARG A 161 -31.67 10.97 -1.93
N TYR A 162 -32.48 11.20 -2.96
CA TYR A 162 -32.76 12.54 -3.44
C TYR A 162 -34.19 12.61 -3.97
N LYS A 163 -34.99 13.48 -3.34
CA LYS A 163 -36.43 13.64 -3.64
C LYS A 163 -37.15 12.30 -3.47
N ASP A 164 -37.76 11.79 -4.53
CA ASP A 164 -38.55 10.57 -4.64
C ASP A 164 -37.73 9.36 -5.13
N LYS A 165 -36.40 9.49 -5.19
CA LYS A 165 -35.49 8.47 -5.72
C LYS A 165 -34.47 8.02 -4.70
N ILE A 166 -34.18 6.72 -4.73
CA ILE A 166 -33.02 6.10 -4.08
C ILE A 166 -32.00 5.72 -5.14
N PHE A 167 -30.75 6.09 -4.92
CA PHE A 167 -29.61 5.64 -5.70
C PHE A 167 -29.01 4.39 -5.07
N ILE A 168 -28.95 3.32 -5.85
CA ILE A 168 -28.48 2.01 -5.42
C ILE A 168 -27.19 1.61 -6.16
N ASP A 169 -26.31 0.94 -5.45
CA ASP A 169 -25.20 0.18 -6.00
C ASP A 169 -25.61 -1.29 -6.12
N ASP A 170 -25.85 -1.74 -7.36
CA ASP A 170 -26.24 -3.11 -7.70
C ASP A 170 -25.04 -4.00 -8.07
N SER A 171 -23.81 -3.51 -7.83
CA SER A 171 -22.59 -4.29 -8.01
C SER A 171 -22.46 -5.39 -6.95
N PRO A 172 -21.79 -6.52 -7.27
CA PRO A 172 -21.59 -7.63 -6.33
C PRO A 172 -20.46 -7.32 -5.33
N THR A 173 -20.63 -6.27 -4.52
CA THR A 173 -19.65 -5.80 -3.53
C THR A 173 -20.12 -6.04 -2.10
N ASN A 174 -19.16 -6.28 -1.20
CA ASN A 174 -19.43 -6.43 0.22
C ASN A 174 -19.50 -5.06 0.90
N ASN A 175 -20.52 -4.86 1.72
CA ASN A 175 -20.81 -3.57 2.35
C ASN A 175 -20.65 -3.64 3.88
N LEU A 176 -19.99 -2.64 4.47
CA LEU A 176 -19.82 -2.51 5.92
C LEU A 176 -20.49 -1.23 6.41
N ILE A 177 -21.54 -1.37 7.21
CA ILE A 177 -22.31 -0.24 7.74
C ILE A 177 -21.97 -0.03 9.21
N ILE A 178 -21.26 1.06 9.50
CA ILE A 178 -20.80 1.39 10.85
C ILE A 178 -21.68 2.48 11.45
N GLY A 179 -22.03 2.34 12.72
CA GLY A 179 -22.72 3.37 13.47
C GLY A 179 -22.94 2.92 14.90
N THR A 180 -23.20 3.87 15.80
CA THR A 180 -23.44 3.61 17.22
C THR A 180 -24.85 3.05 17.47
N THR A 181 -25.11 2.54 18.69
CA THR A 181 -26.48 2.14 19.08
C THR A 181 -27.43 3.33 18.97
N ARG A 182 -28.66 3.10 18.48
CA ARG A 182 -29.69 4.13 18.25
C ARG A 182 -29.36 5.14 17.13
N SER A 183 -28.35 4.89 16.30
CA SER A 183 -28.05 5.72 15.12
C SER A 183 -28.97 5.50 13.91
N GLY A 184 -30.05 4.73 14.06
CA GLY A 184 -31.01 4.47 12.98
C GLY A 184 -30.57 3.46 11.91
N LYS A 185 -29.44 2.75 12.03
CA LYS A 185 -28.96 1.80 11.00
C LYS A 185 -30.01 0.78 10.52
N GLY A 186 -30.85 0.28 11.43
CA GLY A 186 -31.94 -0.64 11.09
C GLY A 186 -32.96 0.00 10.15
N GLU A 187 -33.57 1.09 10.61
CA GLU A 187 -34.64 1.81 9.90
C GLU A 187 -34.17 2.55 8.65
N LEU A 188 -32.99 3.18 8.70
CA LEU A 188 -32.50 4.03 7.61
C LEU A 188 -31.78 3.25 6.51
N PHE A 189 -31.25 2.07 6.83
CA PHE A 189 -30.39 1.34 5.90
C PHE A 189 -30.82 -0.12 5.72
N ILE A 190 -30.90 -0.91 6.79
CA ILE A 190 -31.16 -2.35 6.66
C ILE A 190 -32.55 -2.64 6.10
N PHE A 191 -33.63 -2.09 6.68
CA PHE A 191 -34.99 -2.37 6.20
C PHE A 191 -35.25 -1.84 4.79
N PRO A 192 -34.84 -0.60 4.43
CA PRO A 192 -34.97 -0.12 3.06
C PRO A 192 -34.15 -0.93 2.05
N THR A 193 -32.96 -1.42 2.44
CA THR A 193 -32.17 -2.30 1.57
C THR A 193 -32.89 -3.63 1.33
N ILE A 194 -33.45 -4.23 2.38
CA ILE A 194 -34.26 -5.46 2.25
C ILE A 194 -35.46 -5.23 1.32
N ASP A 195 -36.18 -4.11 1.49
CA ASP A 195 -37.29 -3.72 0.61
C ASP A 195 -36.86 -3.64 -0.86
N LEU A 196 -35.76 -2.92 -1.14
CA LEU A 196 -35.20 -2.80 -2.48
C LEU A 196 -34.85 -4.16 -3.09
N TYR A 197 -34.18 -5.06 -2.36
CA TYR A 197 -33.89 -6.40 -2.86
C TYR A 197 -35.16 -7.23 -3.10
N SER A 198 -36.22 -7.01 -2.32
CA SER A 198 -37.50 -7.72 -2.47
C SER A 198 -38.32 -7.23 -3.68
N ARG A 199 -38.23 -5.93 -4.00
CA ARG A 199 -38.87 -5.27 -5.15
C ARG A 199 -38.07 -5.39 -6.45
N ALA A 200 -36.84 -5.90 -6.42
CA ALA A 200 -36.06 -6.10 -7.64
C ALA A 200 -36.69 -7.17 -8.54
N GLY A 201 -36.70 -6.93 -9.84
CA GLY A 201 -37.19 -7.87 -10.85
C GLY A 201 -36.33 -9.13 -10.92
N ILE A 202 -35.02 -8.98 -10.74
CA ILE A 202 -34.09 -10.09 -10.50
C ILE A 202 -33.98 -10.27 -8.98
N LYS A 203 -34.82 -11.15 -8.43
CA LYS A 203 -34.88 -11.42 -6.98
C LYS A 203 -33.62 -12.14 -6.50
N SER A 204 -33.05 -11.64 -5.40
CA SER A 204 -31.93 -12.26 -4.71
C SER A 204 -32.41 -13.07 -3.50
N SER A 205 -31.75 -14.20 -3.21
CA SER A 205 -31.94 -14.89 -1.94
C SER A 205 -31.26 -14.09 -0.82
N LEU A 206 -32.02 -13.75 0.23
CA LEU A 206 -31.53 -13.00 1.39
C LEU A 206 -31.46 -13.93 2.61
N VAL A 207 -30.28 -13.98 3.25
CA VAL A 207 -30.11 -14.60 4.57
C VAL A 207 -29.90 -13.47 5.57
N VAL A 208 -30.89 -13.24 6.43
CA VAL A 208 -30.88 -12.14 7.40
C VAL A 208 -30.67 -12.71 8.80
N ASN A 209 -29.52 -12.42 9.40
CA ASN A 209 -29.27 -12.72 10.81
C ASN A 209 -29.85 -11.58 11.67
N ASP A 210 -31.01 -11.83 12.28
CA ASP A 210 -31.72 -10.87 13.12
C ASP A 210 -31.79 -11.34 14.57
N PRO A 211 -30.70 -11.21 15.35
CA PRO A 211 -30.65 -11.72 16.73
C PRO A 211 -31.64 -11.01 17.68
N LYS A 212 -32.17 -9.85 17.27
CA LYS A 212 -33.14 -9.06 18.07
C LYS A 212 -34.57 -9.13 17.53
N GLY A 213 -34.81 -9.85 16.43
CA GLY A 213 -36.13 -9.99 15.82
C GLY A 213 -36.77 -8.68 15.33
N GLY A 214 -35.97 -7.64 15.04
CA GLY A 214 -36.48 -6.36 14.54
C GLY A 214 -36.89 -6.41 13.06
N ALA A 215 -36.07 -7.02 12.21
CA ALA A 215 -36.34 -7.21 10.79
C ALA A 215 -37.53 -8.15 10.57
N THR A 216 -37.54 -9.28 11.29
CA THR A 216 -38.56 -10.31 11.15
C THR A 216 -39.94 -9.83 11.57
N ARG A 217 -40.04 -9.04 12.65
CA ARG A 217 -41.34 -8.57 13.16
C ARG A 217 -41.94 -7.42 12.35
N SER A 218 -41.12 -6.48 11.90
CA SER A 218 -41.62 -5.25 11.29
C SER A 218 -41.87 -5.38 9.79
N HIS A 219 -41.07 -6.18 9.07
CA HIS A 219 -41.03 -6.09 7.60
C HIS A 219 -41.18 -7.43 6.86
N MET A 220 -41.25 -8.57 7.55
CA MET A 220 -41.41 -9.86 6.86
C MET A 220 -42.74 -9.99 6.10
N LYS A 221 -43.78 -9.24 6.49
CA LYS A 221 -45.07 -9.18 5.78
C LYS A 221 -45.03 -8.30 4.53
N SER A 222 -44.11 -7.33 4.45
CA SER A 222 -43.97 -6.46 3.28
C SER A 222 -42.98 -7.02 2.25
N MET A 223 -42.14 -7.98 2.65
CA MET A 223 -41.23 -8.66 1.74
C MET A 223 -42.01 -9.52 0.72
N ARG A 224 -41.77 -9.26 -0.56
CA ARG A 224 -42.24 -10.09 -1.66
C ARG A 224 -41.33 -11.32 -1.82
N ILE A 225 -41.49 -12.26 -0.89
CA ILE A 225 -40.82 -13.56 -0.94
C ILE A 225 -41.45 -14.35 -2.09
N ALA A 226 -40.61 -14.84 -3.00
CA ALA A 226 -41.03 -15.76 -4.07
C ALA A 226 -41.35 -17.14 -3.51
#